data_AF-A0A7K2M427-F1
#
_entry.id   AF-A0A7K2M427-F1
#
_cell.length_a   1.000
_cell.length_b   1.000
_cell.length_c   1.000
_cell.angle_alpha   90.00
_cell.angle_beta   90.00
_cell.angle_gamma   90.00
#
_symmetry.space_group_name_H-M   'P 1'
#
loop_
_entity.id
_entity.type
_entity.pdbx_description
1 polymer ?
#
loop_
_entity_poly.entity_id
_entity_poly.type
_entity_poly.pdbx_seq_one_letter_code
_entity_poly.pdbx_strand_id
1 'polypeptide(L)'
;GALIDRDAVWDLKREALEAVCRVPLGPGRRAAYAAFLAREGRALTDHATWYALAEKHGPDHSRWPEGLRDPRSAETARARTELADRVDFHCRLAWLTDEQLTAAQRAARGAGMPVGLVHDLAVGVHPDGADAWAQQDHFAAGMSVGAPPDAFNARGQDWGLPPWRPDRLAASGYAPFRQLLRALFRYAGALRIDHVMGLFRLWWVPQGRPPTEGAYVRYDAEAMLATLVLEAARAGSTVIGEDLGTVEPGVREALVRRGVFGTSVLWFERDWAGDGLPLPPDRWRADCLATATTHDLPSTAARLTGEHVELRHRLGLLTRPLEEERAEAAEDVRTWLRVLGDLGLLRDPDGPSGQGRSREEEEEIRAVHRFLLRTPARMVGLWLPDAVGDRRPQNLPGTWDQYPNWRLPIADAEGRPVTLEDLAASPRLRALTDVLRAGVTPEA
;
A
#
# COMPACT_ATOMS: atom_id res chain seq x y z
N GLY A 1 20.75 8.31 -8.36
CA GLY A 1 21.18 8.19 -6.95
C GLY A 1 21.32 6.74 -6.55
N ALA A 2 21.93 6.45 -5.39
CA ALA A 2 22.02 5.10 -4.85
C ALA A 2 20.62 4.53 -4.52
N LEU A 3 20.45 3.22 -4.72
CA LEU A 3 19.24 2.50 -4.32
C LEU A 3 19.21 2.32 -2.80
N ILE A 4 18.02 2.16 -2.24
CA ILE A 4 17.83 1.72 -0.86
C ILE A 4 18.33 0.28 -0.75
N ASP A 5 19.35 0.09 0.06
CA ASP A 5 19.89 -1.22 0.45
C ASP A 5 19.28 -1.64 1.80
N ARG A 6 18.27 -2.50 1.75
CA ARG A 6 17.54 -2.92 2.95
C ARG A 6 18.35 -3.88 3.81
N ASP A 7 19.16 -4.73 3.19
CA ASP A 7 19.94 -5.74 3.90
C ASP A 7 21.06 -5.06 4.68
N ALA A 8 21.81 -4.15 4.04
CA ALA A 8 22.84 -3.37 4.73
C ALA A 8 22.26 -2.51 5.85
N VAL A 9 21.10 -1.87 5.63
CA VAL A 9 20.41 -1.09 6.68
C VAL A 9 19.95 -1.98 7.83
N TRP A 10 19.41 -3.16 7.53
CA TRP A 10 18.98 -4.11 8.54
C TRP A 10 20.14 -4.62 9.38
N ASP A 11 21.27 -4.99 8.76
CA ASP A 11 22.44 -5.46 9.48
C ASP A 11 22.94 -4.44 10.50
N LEU A 12 23.05 -3.16 10.10
CA LEU A 12 23.44 -2.06 10.98
C LEU A 12 22.42 -1.83 12.10
N LYS A 13 21.12 -1.84 11.78
CA LYS A 13 20.06 -1.66 12.79
C LYS A 13 20.03 -2.83 13.77
N ARG A 14 20.17 -4.07 13.30
CA ARG A 14 20.19 -5.28 14.13
C ARG A 14 21.33 -5.20 15.15
N GLU A 15 22.54 -4.88 14.71
CA GLU A 15 23.70 -4.74 15.61
C GLU A 15 23.41 -3.72 16.73
N ALA A 16 22.91 -2.53 16.36
CA ALA A 16 22.57 -1.49 17.33
C ALA A 16 21.43 -1.93 18.27
N LEU A 17 20.39 -2.57 17.75
CA LEU A 17 19.25 -3.05 18.53
C LEU A 17 19.64 -4.16 19.51
N GLU A 18 20.58 -5.03 19.15
CA GLU A 18 21.12 -6.04 20.06
C GLU A 18 21.85 -5.40 21.24
N ALA A 19 22.62 -4.34 20.99
CA ALA A 19 23.25 -3.56 22.06
C ALA A 19 22.20 -2.88 22.96
N VAL A 20 21.17 -2.27 22.36
CA VAL A 20 20.07 -1.60 23.10
C VAL A 20 19.28 -2.60 23.95
N CYS A 21 18.96 -3.78 23.43
CA CYS A 21 18.16 -4.77 24.15
C CYS A 21 18.89 -5.37 25.37
N ARG A 22 20.23 -5.34 25.40
CA ARG A 22 21.02 -5.72 26.58
C ARG A 22 20.92 -4.72 27.74
N VAL A 23 20.54 -3.47 27.46
CA VAL A 23 20.35 -2.47 28.52
C VAL A 23 19.13 -2.84 29.37
N PRO A 24 19.28 -3.01 30.70
CA PRO A 24 18.16 -3.37 31.56
C PRO A 24 17.07 -2.29 31.54
N LEU A 25 15.82 -2.73 31.39
CA LEU A 25 14.68 -1.84 31.50
C LEU A 25 14.49 -1.38 32.95
N GLY A 26 14.39 -0.06 33.14
CA GLY A 26 13.94 0.53 34.41
C GLY A 26 12.50 0.12 34.75
N PRO A 27 12.03 0.34 36.00
CA PRO A 27 10.77 -0.22 36.49
C PRO A 27 9.55 0.11 35.62
N GLY A 28 9.39 1.37 35.19
CA GLY A 28 8.26 1.79 34.35
C GLY A 28 8.28 1.16 32.96
N ARG A 29 9.45 1.12 32.30
CA ARG A 29 9.63 0.46 31.00
C ARG A 29 9.36 -1.04 31.09
N ARG A 30 9.77 -1.69 32.18
CA ARG A 30 9.50 -3.11 32.42
C ARG A 30 8.00 -3.39 32.57
N ALA A 31 7.28 -2.55 33.31
CA ALA A 31 5.83 -2.67 33.44
C ALA A 31 5.11 -2.45 32.09
N ALA A 32 5.53 -1.46 31.30
CA ALA A 32 4.99 -1.21 29.97
C ALA A 32 5.24 -2.39 29.01
N TYR A 33 6.45 -2.96 29.04
CA TYR A 33 6.77 -4.13 28.23
C TYR A 33 5.96 -5.37 28.65
N ALA A 34 5.80 -5.62 29.96
CA ALA A 34 4.96 -6.71 30.45
C ALA A 34 3.49 -6.54 30.03
N ALA A 35 2.96 -5.33 30.07
CA ALA A 35 1.62 -5.02 29.59
C ALA A 35 1.49 -5.24 28.06
N PHE A 36 2.50 -4.86 27.29
CA PHE A 36 2.59 -5.14 25.86
C PHE A 36 2.52 -6.65 25.58
N LEU A 37 3.38 -7.43 26.25
CA LEU A 37 3.41 -8.90 26.11
C LEU A 37 2.06 -9.53 26.44
N ALA A 38 1.42 -9.11 27.53
CA ALA A 38 0.11 -9.62 27.94
C ALA A 38 -1.00 -9.27 26.93
N ARG A 39 -0.95 -8.07 26.34
CA ARG A 39 -1.93 -7.59 25.36
C ARG A 39 -1.83 -8.34 24.03
N GLU A 40 -0.61 -8.53 23.51
CA GLU A 40 -0.41 -9.19 22.20
C GLU A 40 -0.46 -10.73 22.31
N GLY A 41 -0.07 -11.27 23.47
CA GLY A 41 -0.22 -12.67 23.81
C GLY A 41 0.42 -13.64 22.81
N ARG A 42 -0.37 -14.65 22.41
CA ARG A 42 0.13 -15.77 21.60
C ARG A 42 0.62 -15.36 20.21
N ALA A 43 -0.04 -14.43 19.54
CA ALA A 43 0.37 -14.05 18.17
C ALA A 43 1.77 -13.43 18.16
N LEU A 44 2.09 -12.58 19.15
CA LEU A 44 3.44 -12.05 19.32
C LEU A 44 4.44 -13.16 19.64
N THR A 45 4.07 -14.09 20.52
CA THR A 45 4.98 -15.18 20.90
C THR A 45 5.27 -16.10 19.72
N ASP A 46 4.26 -16.42 18.90
CA ASP A 46 4.41 -17.23 17.71
C ASP A 46 5.27 -16.48 16.66
N HIS A 47 5.00 -15.20 16.42
CA HIS A 47 5.81 -14.34 15.54
C HIS A 47 7.29 -14.29 15.95
N ALA A 48 7.57 -14.03 17.23
CA ALA A 48 8.93 -13.97 17.75
C ALA A 48 9.64 -15.34 17.75
N THR A 49 8.88 -16.43 17.98
CA THR A 49 9.39 -17.80 17.85
C THR A 49 9.79 -18.10 16.41
N TRP A 50 8.97 -17.73 15.43
CA TRP A 50 9.27 -17.92 14.03
C TRP A 50 10.57 -17.24 13.63
N TYR A 51 10.78 -15.97 14.01
CA TYR A 51 12.02 -15.26 13.70
C TYR A 51 13.26 -15.92 14.34
N ALA A 52 13.16 -16.35 15.60
CA ALA A 52 14.27 -17.04 16.28
C ALA A 52 14.62 -18.38 15.60
N LEU A 53 13.63 -19.11 15.09
CA LEU A 53 13.82 -20.34 14.34
C LEU A 53 14.35 -20.08 12.91
N ALA A 54 13.81 -19.07 12.24
CA ALA A 54 14.18 -18.69 10.88
C ALA A 54 15.64 -18.21 10.78
N GLU A 55 16.17 -17.54 11.81
CA GLU A 55 17.59 -17.19 11.88
C GLU A 55 18.51 -18.42 11.91
N LYS A 56 18.05 -19.54 12.48
CA LYS A 56 18.82 -20.78 12.58
C LYS A 56 18.66 -21.67 11.34
N HIS A 57 17.48 -21.69 10.74
CA HIS A 57 17.10 -22.68 9.73
C HIS A 57 16.76 -22.07 8.36
N GLY A 58 16.78 -20.75 8.23
CA GLY A 58 16.23 -20.03 7.08
C GLY A 58 14.71 -19.84 7.18
N PRO A 59 14.10 -18.97 6.36
CA PRO A 59 12.68 -18.64 6.44
C PRO A 59 11.74 -19.78 6.01
N ASP A 60 12.19 -20.65 5.10
CA ASP A 60 11.40 -21.78 4.58
C ASP A 60 11.19 -22.86 5.66
N HIS A 61 10.06 -22.74 6.37
CA HIS A 61 9.69 -23.65 7.45
C HIS A 61 9.42 -25.09 6.97
N SER A 62 9.19 -25.32 5.67
CA SER A 62 9.06 -26.68 5.14
C SER A 62 10.38 -27.46 5.21
N ARG A 63 11.52 -26.75 5.28
CA ARG A 63 12.86 -27.33 5.41
C ARG A 63 13.33 -27.50 6.86
N TRP A 64 12.56 -27.00 7.82
CA TRP A 64 12.89 -27.15 9.24
C TRP A 64 12.79 -28.61 9.68
N PRO A 65 13.43 -28.99 10.80
CA PRO A 65 13.16 -30.26 11.47
C PRO A 65 11.65 -30.47 11.64
N GLU A 66 11.16 -31.69 11.42
CA GLU A 66 9.71 -32.00 11.37
C GLU A 66 8.95 -31.48 12.60
N GLY A 67 9.51 -31.67 13.79
CA GLY A 67 8.92 -31.18 15.04
C GLY A 67 8.80 -29.65 15.13
N LEU A 68 9.53 -28.86 14.34
CA LEU A 68 9.47 -27.39 14.38
C LEU A 68 8.53 -26.79 13.33
N ARG A 69 8.01 -27.61 12.42
CA ARG A 69 7.11 -27.14 11.35
C ARG A 69 5.73 -26.79 11.87
N ASP A 70 5.26 -27.48 12.91
CA ASP A 70 4.03 -27.13 13.61
C ASP A 70 4.32 -26.15 14.76
N PRO A 71 3.74 -24.93 14.75
CA PRO A 71 3.87 -23.98 15.86
C PRO A 71 3.33 -24.50 17.19
N ARG A 72 2.54 -25.58 17.19
CA ARG A 72 1.88 -26.15 18.37
C ARG A 72 2.46 -27.48 18.83
N SER A 73 3.56 -27.93 18.25
CA SER A 73 4.27 -29.14 18.68
C SER A 73 4.98 -28.98 20.04
N ALA A 74 5.33 -30.10 20.66
CA ALA A 74 6.14 -30.12 21.88
C ALA A 74 7.57 -29.64 21.61
N GLU A 75 8.12 -29.95 20.44
CA GLU A 75 9.45 -29.55 19.99
C GLU A 75 9.54 -28.04 19.80
N THR A 76 8.52 -27.39 19.22
CA THR A 76 8.46 -25.93 19.12
C THR A 76 8.39 -25.29 20.51
N ALA A 77 7.62 -25.87 21.45
CA ALA A 77 7.57 -25.37 22.82
C ALA A 77 8.92 -25.49 23.55
N ARG A 78 9.67 -26.58 23.33
CA ARG A 78 11.04 -26.75 23.84
C ARG A 78 11.99 -25.73 23.20
N ALA A 79 11.97 -25.61 21.87
CA ALA A 79 12.82 -24.67 21.14
C ALA A 79 12.56 -23.22 21.58
N ARG A 80 11.31 -22.84 21.84
CA ARG A 80 10.95 -21.53 22.40
C ARG A 80 11.61 -21.27 23.76
N THR A 81 11.70 -22.30 24.60
CA THR A 81 12.34 -22.21 25.92
C THR A 81 13.86 -22.13 25.78
N GLU A 82 14.44 -22.94 24.89
CA GLU A 82 15.88 -22.93 24.60
C GLU A 82 16.36 -21.62 23.97
N LEU A 83 15.50 -21.00 23.14
CA LEU A 83 15.76 -19.74 22.44
C LEU A 83 15.13 -18.54 23.15
N ALA A 84 14.81 -18.63 24.44
CA ALA A 84 14.03 -17.62 25.16
C ALA A 84 14.58 -16.19 25.01
N ASP A 85 15.90 -15.99 25.10
CA ASP A 85 16.53 -14.68 24.93
C ASP A 85 16.33 -14.12 23.51
N ARG A 86 16.37 -14.99 22.50
CA ARG A 86 16.16 -14.57 21.10
C ARG A 86 14.70 -14.31 20.80
N VAL A 87 13.79 -15.10 21.39
CA VAL A 87 12.35 -14.82 21.34
C VAL A 87 12.05 -13.49 22.03
N ASP A 88 12.61 -13.22 23.21
CA ASP A 88 12.44 -11.92 23.89
C ASP A 88 13.01 -10.77 23.07
N PHE A 89 14.16 -10.95 22.39
CA PHE A 89 14.70 -9.95 21.48
C PHE A 89 13.68 -9.56 20.39
N HIS A 90 13.06 -10.52 19.71
CA HIS A 90 12.05 -10.24 18.68
C HIS A 90 10.76 -9.66 19.27
N CYS A 91 10.36 -10.07 20.47
CA CYS A 91 9.28 -9.41 21.21
C CYS A 91 9.59 -7.94 21.54
N ARG A 92 10.84 -7.63 21.92
CA ARG A 92 11.33 -6.27 22.17
C ARG A 92 11.30 -5.43 20.89
N LEU A 93 11.65 -6.00 19.74
CA LEU A 93 11.55 -5.29 18.46
C LEU A 93 10.11 -4.93 18.10
N ALA A 94 9.17 -5.86 18.28
CA ALA A 94 7.75 -5.60 18.09
C ALA A 94 7.23 -4.53 19.06
N TRP A 95 7.68 -4.54 20.32
CA TRP A 95 7.33 -3.52 21.30
C TRP A 95 7.87 -2.13 20.94
N LEU A 96 9.13 -2.03 20.52
CA LEU A 96 9.71 -0.77 20.05
C LEU A 96 8.96 -0.22 18.84
N THR A 97 8.50 -1.11 17.94
CA THR A 97 7.66 -0.74 16.80
C THR A 97 6.29 -0.21 17.24
N ASP A 98 5.61 -0.87 18.18
CA ASP A 98 4.33 -0.41 18.77
C ASP A 98 4.47 0.98 19.38
N GLU A 99 5.56 1.24 20.13
CA GLU A 99 5.82 2.55 20.72
C GLU A 99 6.09 3.63 19.67
N GLN A 100 6.91 3.33 18.66
CA GLN A 100 7.27 4.30 17.61
C GLN A 100 6.07 4.64 16.72
N LEU A 101 5.25 3.67 16.34
CA LEU A 101 4.03 3.91 15.56
C LEU A 101 2.99 4.69 16.38
N THR A 102 2.84 4.36 17.67
CA THR A 102 1.96 5.13 18.58
C THR A 102 2.43 6.58 18.70
N ALA A 103 3.74 6.81 18.82
CA ALA A 103 4.30 8.15 18.87
C ALA A 103 4.08 8.92 17.57
N ALA A 104 4.25 8.28 16.41
CA ALA A 104 4.02 8.88 15.10
C ALA A 104 2.56 9.32 14.92
N GLN A 105 1.59 8.47 15.27
CA GLN A 105 0.17 8.82 15.20
C GLN A 105 -0.19 9.96 16.16
N ARG A 106 0.37 9.93 17.38
CA ARG A 106 0.21 11.02 18.34
C ARG A 106 0.79 12.33 17.81
N ALA A 107 1.96 12.29 17.18
CA ALA A 107 2.58 13.47 16.58
C ALA A 107 1.72 14.05 15.45
N ALA A 108 1.18 13.20 14.56
CA ALA A 108 0.29 13.62 13.48
C ALA A 108 -0.98 14.30 14.02
N ARG A 109 -1.64 13.70 15.01
CA ARG A 109 -2.81 14.31 15.66
C ARG A 109 -2.46 15.58 16.44
N GLY A 110 -1.31 15.60 17.12
CA GLY A 110 -0.81 16.78 17.83
C GLY A 110 -0.50 17.96 16.90
N ALA A 111 -0.16 17.69 15.64
CA ALA A 111 0.01 18.69 14.60
C ALA A 111 -1.32 19.17 13.96
N GLY A 112 -2.47 18.69 14.45
CA GLY A 112 -3.79 19.10 13.98
C GLY A 112 -4.37 18.25 12.84
N MET A 113 -3.77 17.11 12.50
CA MET A 113 -4.32 16.20 11.48
C MET A 113 -5.49 15.40 12.08
N PRO A 114 -6.74 15.57 11.62
CA PRO A 114 -7.91 14.90 12.21
C PRO A 114 -7.88 13.38 12.01
N VAL A 115 -7.42 12.92 10.84
CA VAL A 115 -7.18 11.50 10.54
C VAL A 115 -5.84 11.05 11.15
N GLY A 116 -4.79 11.86 10.97
CA GLY A 116 -3.43 11.45 11.29
C GLY A 116 -2.89 10.51 10.20
N LEU A 117 -2.29 9.38 10.61
CA LEU A 117 -1.73 8.38 9.72
C LEU A 117 -2.83 7.56 9.04
N VAL A 118 -2.60 7.29 7.75
CA VAL A 118 -3.34 6.32 6.96
C VAL A 118 -2.41 5.12 6.73
N HIS A 119 -2.81 3.95 7.26
CA HIS A 119 -2.08 2.71 7.01
C HIS A 119 -2.59 2.03 5.75
N ASP A 120 -1.76 1.16 5.16
CA ASP A 120 -2.11 0.35 4.00
C ASP A 120 -1.99 -1.13 4.36
N LEU A 121 -3.06 -1.90 4.16
CA LEU A 121 -3.11 -3.32 4.41
C LEU A 121 -2.95 -4.08 3.09
N ALA A 122 -1.81 -4.74 2.93
CA ALA A 122 -1.55 -5.66 1.83
C ALA A 122 -2.53 -6.84 1.80
N VAL A 123 -2.68 -7.43 0.62
CA VAL A 123 -3.61 -8.55 0.35
C VAL A 123 -3.29 -9.82 1.15
N GLY A 124 -2.03 -10.06 1.47
CA GLY A 124 -1.60 -11.32 2.08
C GLY A 124 -0.19 -11.29 2.62
N VAL A 125 0.32 -12.48 2.96
CA VAL A 125 1.62 -12.68 3.62
C VAL A 125 2.52 -13.55 2.75
N HIS A 126 3.83 -13.54 3.01
CA HIS A 126 4.75 -14.47 2.35
C HIS A 126 4.45 -15.91 2.79
N PRO A 127 4.48 -16.91 1.89
CA PRO A 127 4.15 -18.31 2.21
C PRO A 127 5.08 -18.94 3.24
N ASP A 128 6.33 -18.47 3.27
CA ASP A 128 7.33 -18.92 4.26
C ASP A 128 7.32 -18.07 5.55
N GLY A 129 6.49 -17.03 5.62
CA GLY A 129 6.51 -16.04 6.70
C GLY A 129 5.91 -16.51 8.02
N ALA A 130 6.07 -15.68 9.05
CA ALA A 130 5.61 -15.95 10.41
C ALA A 130 4.12 -16.28 10.51
N ASP A 131 3.26 -15.55 9.79
CA ASP A 131 1.82 -15.78 9.82
C ASP A 131 1.43 -17.09 9.15
N ALA A 132 2.04 -17.42 8.01
CA ALA A 132 1.80 -18.68 7.31
C ALA A 132 2.20 -19.89 8.15
N TRP A 133 3.31 -19.80 8.89
CA TRP A 133 3.71 -20.82 9.87
C TRP A 133 2.77 -20.86 11.09
N ALA A 134 2.58 -19.73 11.76
CA ALA A 134 1.83 -19.64 13.02
C ALA A 134 0.33 -19.96 12.87
N GLN A 135 -0.22 -19.68 11.70
CA GLN A 135 -1.65 -19.78 11.39
C GLN A 135 -1.91 -20.74 10.22
N GLN A 136 -1.06 -21.74 10.02
CA GLN A 136 -1.11 -22.69 8.90
C GLN A 136 -2.51 -23.28 8.62
N ASP A 137 -3.33 -23.50 9.66
CA ASP A 137 -4.70 -24.03 9.52
C ASP A 137 -5.65 -23.09 8.80
N HIS A 138 -5.35 -21.79 8.78
CA HIS A 138 -6.18 -20.75 8.19
C HIS A 138 -5.72 -20.36 6.80
N PHE A 139 -4.53 -20.76 6.35
CA PHE A 139 -4.05 -20.50 4.98
C PHE A 139 -4.23 -21.75 4.11
N ALA A 140 -4.53 -21.56 2.83
CA ALA A 140 -4.67 -22.64 1.87
C ALA A 140 -3.30 -23.01 1.30
N ALA A 141 -2.68 -24.04 1.88
CA ALA A 141 -1.43 -24.60 1.36
C ALA A 141 -1.60 -25.07 -0.10
N GLY A 142 -0.56 -24.91 -0.92
CA GLY A 142 -0.58 -25.32 -2.33
C GLY A 142 -1.33 -24.34 -3.26
N MET A 143 -1.83 -23.22 -2.73
CA MET A 143 -2.53 -22.19 -3.49
C MET A 143 -1.81 -20.85 -3.37
N SER A 144 -1.96 -20.04 -4.40
CA SER A 144 -1.47 -18.66 -4.45
C SER A 144 -2.59 -17.71 -4.86
N VAL A 145 -2.59 -16.50 -4.33
CA VAL A 145 -3.45 -15.41 -4.79
C VAL A 145 -2.84 -14.79 -6.04
N GLY A 146 -3.70 -14.43 -6.98
CA GLY A 146 -3.29 -13.71 -8.17
C GLY A 146 -4.41 -12.89 -8.79
N ALA A 147 -4.29 -12.65 -10.08
CA ALA A 147 -5.32 -12.04 -10.91
C ALA A 147 -5.45 -12.81 -12.24
N PRO A 148 -6.67 -12.94 -12.79
CA PRO A 148 -6.85 -13.51 -14.12
C PRO A 148 -6.20 -12.61 -15.19
N PRO A 149 -5.99 -13.12 -16.41
CA PRO A 149 -5.61 -12.29 -17.55
C PRO A 149 -6.56 -11.10 -17.74
N ASP A 150 -6.00 -9.92 -17.96
CA ASP A 150 -6.74 -8.69 -18.25
C ASP A 150 -6.10 -7.88 -19.39
N ALA A 151 -6.68 -6.72 -19.70
CA ALA A 151 -6.23 -5.84 -20.79
C ALA A 151 -4.81 -5.28 -20.59
N PHE A 152 -4.32 -5.20 -19.35
CA PHE A 152 -3.00 -4.68 -19.01
C PHE A 152 -1.95 -5.78 -18.87
N ASN A 153 -2.37 -6.97 -18.42
CA ASN A 153 -1.55 -8.15 -18.29
C ASN A 153 -2.26 -9.40 -18.85
N ALA A 154 -2.02 -9.66 -20.13
CA ALA A 154 -2.59 -10.79 -20.86
C ALA A 154 -2.17 -12.18 -20.33
N ARG A 155 -1.15 -12.25 -19.45
CA ARG A 155 -0.72 -13.51 -18.81
C ARG A 155 -1.37 -13.75 -17.45
N GLY A 156 -2.13 -12.78 -16.94
CA GLY A 156 -2.56 -12.75 -15.55
C GLY A 156 -1.38 -12.55 -14.60
N GLN A 157 -1.66 -12.67 -13.30
CA GLN A 157 -0.66 -12.45 -12.25
C GLN A 157 -0.73 -13.57 -11.22
N ASP A 158 0.43 -14.01 -10.74
CA ASP A 158 0.58 -14.83 -9.54
C ASP A 158 1.40 -13.98 -8.55
N TRP A 159 0.81 -13.68 -7.39
CA TRP A 159 1.44 -12.83 -6.38
C TRP A 159 2.21 -13.64 -5.32
N GLY A 160 2.18 -14.98 -5.40
CA GLY A 160 2.89 -15.86 -4.48
C GLY A 160 2.36 -15.88 -3.05
N LEU A 161 1.16 -15.35 -2.79
CA LEU A 161 0.59 -15.20 -1.44
C LEU A 161 -0.38 -16.36 -1.15
N PRO A 162 -0.27 -17.12 -0.05
CA PRO A 162 -1.29 -18.12 0.26
C PRO A 162 -2.60 -17.42 0.66
N PRO A 163 -3.75 -17.79 0.07
CA PRO A 163 -5.03 -17.22 0.46
C PRO A 163 -5.48 -17.75 1.81
N TRP A 164 -6.29 -16.97 2.52
CA TRP A 164 -7.05 -17.49 3.65
C TRP A 164 -8.02 -18.59 3.21
N ARG A 165 -8.29 -19.55 4.08
CA ARG A 165 -9.33 -20.55 3.94
C ARG A 165 -10.68 -19.98 4.41
N PRO A 166 -11.66 -19.76 3.52
CA PRO A 166 -12.93 -19.14 3.92
C PRO A 166 -13.69 -19.96 4.98
N ASP A 167 -13.63 -21.30 4.88
CA ASP A 167 -14.25 -22.22 5.83
C ASP A 167 -13.64 -22.10 7.24
N ARG A 168 -12.32 -21.93 7.32
CA ARG A 168 -11.58 -21.80 8.59
C ARG A 168 -11.74 -20.42 9.22
N LEU A 169 -11.81 -19.37 8.39
CA LEU A 169 -12.18 -18.04 8.88
C LEU A 169 -13.58 -18.04 9.49
N ALA A 170 -14.57 -18.62 8.82
CA ALA A 170 -15.93 -18.72 9.35
C ALA A 170 -15.98 -19.55 10.66
N ALA A 171 -15.35 -20.73 10.67
CA ALA A 171 -15.32 -21.61 11.83
C ALA A 171 -14.64 -20.99 13.06
N SER A 172 -13.68 -20.10 12.86
CA SER A 172 -12.99 -19.37 13.95
C SER A 172 -13.67 -18.06 14.35
N GLY A 173 -14.83 -17.72 13.76
CA GLY A 173 -15.48 -16.43 13.98
C GLY A 173 -14.61 -15.24 13.54
N TYR A 174 -13.86 -15.43 12.46
CA TYR A 174 -12.96 -14.46 11.82
C TYR A 174 -11.86 -13.94 12.76
N ALA A 175 -11.44 -14.75 13.74
CA ALA A 175 -10.49 -14.33 14.77
C ALA A 175 -9.16 -13.79 14.20
N PRO A 176 -8.49 -14.45 13.22
CA PRO A 176 -7.29 -13.91 12.60
C PRO A 176 -7.49 -12.52 11.97
N PHE A 177 -8.56 -12.36 11.20
CA PHE A 177 -8.85 -11.11 10.51
C PHE A 177 -9.16 -9.98 11.50
N ARG A 178 -9.93 -10.26 12.55
CA ARG A 178 -10.18 -9.31 13.65
C ARG A 178 -8.91 -8.87 14.35
N GLN A 179 -8.01 -9.81 14.63
CA GLN A 179 -6.75 -9.53 15.30
C GLN A 179 -5.86 -8.62 14.44
N LEU A 180 -5.75 -8.93 13.15
CA LEU A 180 -5.03 -8.11 12.17
C LEU A 180 -5.57 -6.68 12.12
N LEU A 181 -6.89 -6.52 11.96
CA LEU A 181 -7.53 -5.19 11.91
C LEU A 181 -7.31 -4.38 13.18
N ARG A 182 -7.47 -5.00 14.36
CA ARG A 182 -7.22 -4.33 15.65
C ARG A 182 -5.79 -3.86 15.81
N ALA A 183 -4.83 -4.63 15.33
CA ALA A 183 -3.42 -4.25 15.37
C ALA A 183 -3.15 -3.04 14.47
N LEU A 184 -3.72 -3.01 13.27
CA LEU A 184 -3.55 -1.92 12.30
C LEU A 184 -4.22 -0.62 12.76
N PHE A 185 -5.48 -0.68 13.18
CA PHE A 185 -6.24 0.50 13.59
C PHE A 185 -5.70 1.18 14.85
N ARG A 186 -4.85 0.50 15.64
CA ARG A 186 -4.22 1.09 16.83
C ARG A 186 -3.42 2.35 16.50
N TYR A 187 -2.79 2.40 15.34
CA TYR A 187 -1.86 3.47 14.97
C TYR A 187 -2.38 4.35 13.82
N ALA A 188 -3.59 4.12 13.32
CA ALA A 188 -4.07 4.75 12.10
C ALA A 188 -5.48 5.33 12.28
N GLY A 189 -5.69 6.56 11.84
CA GLY A 189 -7.05 7.12 11.75
C GLY A 189 -7.76 6.74 10.47
N ALA A 190 -7.05 6.17 9.49
CA ALA A 190 -7.68 5.47 8.39
C ALA A 190 -6.87 4.25 7.95
N LEU A 191 -7.53 3.28 7.35
CA LEU A 191 -6.92 2.08 6.79
C LEU A 191 -7.32 1.92 5.33
N ARG A 192 -6.33 1.91 4.43
CA ARG A 192 -6.49 1.44 3.07
C ARG A 192 -6.43 -0.09 3.06
N ILE A 193 -7.40 -0.73 2.42
CA ILE A 193 -7.43 -2.17 2.16
C ILE A 193 -7.03 -2.35 0.70
N ASP A 194 -5.86 -2.90 0.47
CA ASP A 194 -5.40 -3.26 -0.86
C ASP A 194 -6.27 -4.38 -1.45
N HIS A 195 -6.63 -4.27 -2.72
CA HIS A 195 -7.50 -5.21 -3.41
C HIS A 195 -8.76 -5.56 -2.59
N VAL A 196 -9.61 -4.58 -2.29
CA VAL A 196 -10.77 -4.77 -1.38
C VAL A 196 -11.74 -5.85 -1.87
N MET A 197 -11.71 -6.15 -3.17
CA MET A 197 -12.40 -7.28 -3.79
C MET A 197 -12.06 -8.61 -3.10
N GLY A 198 -10.89 -8.75 -2.47
CA GLY A 198 -10.47 -9.92 -1.72
C GLY A 198 -11.35 -10.26 -0.52
N LEU A 199 -12.15 -9.31 -0.04
CA LEU A 199 -13.19 -9.56 0.98
C LEU A 199 -14.41 -10.30 0.40
N PHE A 200 -14.56 -10.32 -0.93
CA PHE A 200 -15.66 -10.95 -1.64
C PHE A 200 -15.21 -12.23 -2.35
N ARG A 201 -14.11 -12.16 -3.08
CA ARG A 201 -13.51 -13.28 -3.81
C ARG A 201 -12.05 -13.00 -4.11
N LEU A 202 -11.25 -14.06 -4.16
CA LEU A 202 -9.87 -13.99 -4.66
C LEU A 202 -9.67 -14.97 -5.79
N TRP A 203 -8.83 -14.61 -6.76
CA TRP A 203 -8.39 -15.52 -7.81
C TRP A 203 -7.29 -16.43 -7.24
N TRP A 204 -7.60 -17.71 -7.08
CA TRP A 204 -6.68 -18.72 -6.55
C TRP A 204 -6.03 -19.44 -7.71
N VAL A 205 -4.70 -19.47 -7.71
CA VAL A 205 -3.86 -20.19 -8.66
C VAL A 205 -3.23 -21.38 -7.94
N PRO A 206 -3.43 -22.62 -8.40
CA PRO A 206 -2.69 -23.76 -7.86
C PRO A 206 -1.19 -23.58 -8.07
N GLN A 207 -0.39 -23.82 -7.03
CA GLN A 207 1.07 -23.67 -7.12
C GLN A 207 1.65 -24.50 -8.27
N GLY A 208 2.54 -23.87 -9.05
CA GLY A 208 3.17 -24.49 -10.23
C GLY A 208 2.30 -24.47 -11.50
N ARG A 209 1.09 -23.89 -11.47
CA ARG A 209 0.24 -23.66 -12.65
C ARG A 209 0.29 -22.17 -13.07
N PRO A 210 0.07 -21.85 -14.36
CA PRO A 210 0.01 -20.46 -14.80
C PRO A 210 -1.26 -19.76 -14.27
N PRO A 211 -1.25 -18.41 -14.10
CA PRO A 211 -2.41 -17.66 -13.62
C PRO A 211 -3.69 -17.86 -14.43
N THR A 212 -3.57 -18.23 -15.70
CA THR A 212 -4.68 -18.58 -16.61
C THR A 212 -5.51 -19.78 -16.14
N GLU A 213 -4.96 -20.60 -15.24
CA GLU A 213 -5.62 -21.80 -14.69
C GLU A 213 -6.14 -21.62 -13.27
N GLY A 214 -6.20 -20.38 -12.79
CA GLY A 214 -6.84 -20.09 -11.50
C GLY A 214 -8.37 -20.13 -11.55
N ALA A 215 -8.99 -19.91 -10.39
CA ALA A 215 -10.42 -19.73 -10.26
C ALA A 215 -10.77 -18.76 -9.13
N TYR A 216 -11.92 -18.09 -9.25
CA TYR A 216 -12.43 -17.28 -8.14
C TYR A 216 -12.98 -18.16 -7.02
N VAL A 217 -12.42 -18.01 -5.82
CA VAL A 217 -12.96 -18.58 -4.59
C VAL A 217 -13.66 -17.48 -3.80
N ARG A 218 -14.93 -17.71 -3.45
CA ARG A 218 -15.75 -16.74 -2.73
C ARG A 218 -15.47 -16.76 -1.22
N TYR A 219 -15.55 -15.57 -0.63
CA TYR A 219 -15.57 -15.32 0.79
C TYR A 219 -16.96 -14.86 1.22
N ASP A 220 -17.27 -14.98 2.51
CA ASP A 220 -18.46 -14.36 3.08
C ASP A 220 -18.24 -12.85 3.22
N ALA A 221 -18.55 -12.12 2.15
CA ALA A 221 -18.37 -10.67 2.09
C ALA A 221 -19.15 -9.92 3.16
N GLU A 222 -20.33 -10.41 3.53
CA GLU A 222 -21.16 -9.78 4.54
C GLU A 222 -20.46 -9.84 5.91
N ALA A 223 -19.95 -11.01 6.29
CA ALA A 223 -19.23 -11.19 7.54
C ALA A 223 -17.85 -10.48 7.55
N MET A 224 -17.11 -10.55 6.45
CA MET A 224 -15.81 -9.87 6.30
C MET A 224 -15.97 -8.35 6.40
N LEU A 225 -16.90 -7.76 5.64
CA LEU A 225 -17.13 -6.32 5.69
C LEU A 225 -17.71 -5.88 7.04
N ALA A 226 -18.63 -6.63 7.64
CA ALA A 226 -19.15 -6.33 8.97
C ALA A 226 -18.04 -6.33 10.02
N THR A 227 -17.12 -7.29 9.94
CA THR A 227 -15.95 -7.36 10.81
C THR A 227 -15.04 -6.15 10.63
N LEU A 228 -14.75 -5.78 9.39
CA LEU A 228 -13.94 -4.62 9.03
C LEU A 228 -14.50 -3.33 9.60
N VAL A 229 -15.78 -3.02 9.32
CA VAL A 229 -16.39 -1.77 9.76
C VAL A 229 -16.64 -1.73 11.25
N LEU A 230 -16.86 -2.87 11.91
CA LEU A 230 -16.99 -2.94 13.37
C LEU A 230 -15.66 -2.59 14.06
N GLU A 231 -14.54 -3.16 13.61
CA GLU A 231 -13.23 -2.84 14.19
C GLU A 231 -12.79 -1.41 13.84
N ALA A 232 -13.12 -0.91 12.65
CA ALA A 232 -12.91 0.49 12.27
C ALA A 232 -13.71 1.46 13.16
N ALA A 233 -15.00 1.19 13.37
CA ALA A 233 -15.87 2.00 14.23
C ALA A 233 -15.39 2.03 15.68
N ARG A 234 -14.91 0.89 16.22
CA ARG A 234 -14.31 0.83 17.57
C ARG A 234 -13.07 1.69 17.71
N ALA A 235 -12.28 1.82 16.66
CA ALA A 235 -11.08 2.64 16.63
C ALA A 235 -11.36 4.12 16.30
N GLY A 236 -12.57 4.44 15.82
CA GLY A 236 -12.87 5.75 15.26
C GLY A 236 -12.09 6.03 13.98
N SER A 237 -11.85 4.98 13.17
CA SER A 237 -11.03 5.04 11.96
C SER A 237 -11.88 4.91 10.69
N THR A 238 -11.47 5.58 9.63
CA THR A 238 -12.05 5.47 8.29
C THR A 238 -11.45 4.30 7.52
N VAL A 239 -12.20 3.72 6.58
CA VAL A 239 -11.70 2.66 5.70
C VAL A 239 -11.78 3.10 4.25
N ILE A 240 -10.70 2.84 3.52
CA ILE A 240 -10.60 3.08 2.08
C ILE A 240 -10.36 1.71 1.42
N GLY A 241 -11.31 1.21 0.66
CA GLY A 241 -11.12 0.01 -0.15
C GLY A 241 -10.56 0.39 -1.51
N GLU A 242 -9.38 -0.15 -1.87
CA GLU A 242 -8.91 -0.05 -3.24
C GLU A 242 -9.77 -0.93 -4.14
N ASP A 243 -10.52 -0.27 -5.03
CA ASP A 243 -11.53 -0.88 -5.90
C ASP A 243 -11.27 -0.61 -7.39
N LEU A 244 -10.02 -0.81 -7.81
CA LEU A 244 -9.54 -0.70 -9.18
C LEU A 244 -9.53 -2.06 -9.88
N GLY A 245 -9.37 -2.03 -11.20
CA GLY A 245 -9.34 -3.22 -12.04
C GLY A 245 -10.72 -3.85 -12.25
N THR A 246 -10.77 -5.19 -12.25
CA THR A 246 -11.99 -5.94 -12.55
C THR A 246 -12.87 -6.10 -11.31
N VAL A 247 -13.73 -5.11 -11.07
CA VAL A 247 -14.66 -5.10 -9.91
C VAL A 247 -15.94 -5.86 -10.24
N GLU A 248 -16.32 -6.82 -9.39
CA GLU A 248 -17.59 -7.57 -9.54
C GLU A 248 -18.80 -6.62 -9.32
N PRO A 249 -19.88 -6.74 -10.13
CA PRO A 249 -21.11 -5.99 -9.87
C PRO A 249 -21.62 -6.17 -8.43
N GLY A 250 -22.05 -5.09 -7.79
CA GLY A 250 -22.52 -5.10 -6.41
C GLY A 250 -21.46 -4.82 -5.35
N VAL A 251 -20.16 -4.94 -5.67
CA VAL A 251 -19.06 -4.66 -4.72
C VAL A 251 -19.07 -3.20 -4.28
N ARG A 252 -19.09 -2.26 -5.23
CA ARG A 252 -19.06 -0.82 -4.92
C ARG A 252 -20.28 -0.41 -4.09
N GLU A 253 -21.45 -0.92 -4.43
CA GLU A 253 -22.69 -0.68 -3.68
C GLU A 253 -22.59 -1.24 -2.25
N ALA A 254 -21.97 -2.41 -2.07
CA ALA A 254 -21.77 -3.00 -0.75
C ALA A 254 -20.77 -2.24 0.12
N LEU A 255 -19.74 -1.63 -0.48
CA LEU A 255 -18.79 -0.74 0.20
C LEU A 255 -19.47 0.57 0.63
N VAL A 256 -20.18 1.23 -0.29
CA VAL A 256 -20.91 2.48 -0.03
C VAL A 256 -21.94 2.29 1.10
N ARG A 257 -22.73 1.21 1.06
CA ARG A 257 -23.71 0.91 2.12
C ARG A 257 -23.11 0.79 3.53
N ARG A 258 -21.81 0.57 3.64
CA ARG A 258 -21.08 0.40 4.90
C ARG A 258 -20.15 1.56 5.23
N GLY A 259 -20.17 2.63 4.43
CA GLY A 259 -19.29 3.78 4.62
C GLY A 259 -17.82 3.49 4.35
N VAL A 260 -17.51 2.47 3.53
CA VAL A 260 -16.15 2.23 3.05
C VAL A 260 -15.92 3.09 1.81
N PHE A 261 -14.91 3.95 1.85
CA PHE A 261 -14.56 4.81 0.73
C PHE A 261 -13.92 3.98 -0.39
N GLY A 262 -14.16 4.34 -1.65
CA GLY A 262 -13.43 3.78 -2.80
C GLY A 262 -12.14 4.54 -3.12
N THR A 263 -11.50 4.20 -4.24
CA THR A 263 -10.28 4.89 -4.74
C THR A 263 -10.41 5.37 -6.18
N SER A 264 -10.53 6.68 -6.41
CA SER A 264 -10.61 7.25 -7.76
C SER A 264 -9.24 7.72 -8.23
N VAL A 265 -8.76 7.16 -9.34
CA VAL A 265 -7.47 7.55 -9.96
C VAL A 265 -7.75 8.28 -11.25
N LEU A 266 -7.28 9.53 -11.36
CA LEU A 266 -7.57 10.45 -12.47
C LEU A 266 -7.57 9.76 -13.84
N TRP A 267 -6.48 9.08 -14.18
CA TRP A 267 -6.30 8.48 -15.51
C TRP A 267 -7.33 7.41 -15.88
N PHE A 268 -8.06 6.85 -14.91
CA PHE A 268 -9.04 5.79 -15.09
C PHE A 268 -10.50 6.28 -15.04
N GLU A 269 -10.75 7.50 -14.54
CA GLU A 269 -12.09 8.08 -14.38
C GLU A 269 -12.63 8.61 -15.71
N ARG A 270 -13.21 7.70 -16.49
CA ARG A 270 -13.77 7.92 -17.84
C ARG A 270 -15.17 7.35 -17.96
N ASP A 271 -15.95 7.89 -18.90
CA ASP A 271 -17.28 7.38 -19.23
C ASP A 271 -17.20 6.12 -20.10
N TRP A 272 -16.74 5.01 -19.52
CA TRP A 272 -16.53 3.74 -20.22
C TRP A 272 -17.81 3.10 -20.77
N ALA A 273 -18.98 3.51 -20.28
CA ALA A 273 -20.28 3.09 -20.80
C ALA A 273 -20.80 4.01 -21.93
N GLY A 274 -20.20 5.20 -22.08
CA GLY A 274 -20.56 6.23 -23.05
C GLY A 274 -19.48 6.44 -24.10
N ASP A 275 -18.97 7.68 -24.16
CA ASP A 275 -18.01 8.13 -25.18
C ASP A 275 -16.54 7.82 -24.84
N GLY A 276 -16.28 7.25 -23.66
CA GLY A 276 -14.92 6.96 -23.18
C GLY A 276 -14.11 8.20 -22.79
N LEU A 277 -14.70 9.40 -22.79
CA LEU A 277 -14.01 10.64 -22.42
C LEU A 277 -13.82 10.75 -20.89
N PRO A 278 -12.86 11.56 -20.42
CA PRO A 278 -12.70 11.87 -19.00
C PRO A 278 -14.00 12.36 -18.36
N LEU A 279 -14.29 11.86 -17.16
CA LEU A 279 -15.44 12.35 -16.39
C LEU A 279 -15.19 13.77 -15.88
N PRO A 280 -16.15 14.70 -15.99
CA PRO A 280 -16.07 16.01 -15.35
C PRO A 280 -16.09 15.85 -13.81
N PRO A 281 -15.56 16.83 -13.04
CA PRO A 281 -15.37 16.68 -11.60
C PRO A 281 -16.64 16.32 -10.81
N ASP A 282 -17.79 16.85 -11.20
CA ASP A 282 -19.10 16.66 -10.56
C ASP A 282 -19.68 15.26 -10.76
N ARG A 283 -19.20 14.52 -11.76
CA ARG A 283 -19.58 13.12 -12.02
C ARG A 283 -18.71 12.11 -11.27
N TRP A 284 -17.67 12.55 -10.57
CA TRP A 284 -16.87 11.68 -9.72
C TRP A 284 -17.66 11.28 -8.46
N ARG A 285 -17.33 10.10 -7.92
CA ARG A 285 -17.92 9.63 -6.66
C ARG A 285 -17.44 10.49 -5.48
N ALA A 286 -18.34 10.72 -4.52
CA ALA A 286 -18.02 11.51 -3.33
C ALA A 286 -17.25 10.69 -2.29
N ASP A 287 -17.71 9.48 -1.96
CA ASP A 287 -17.11 8.64 -0.91
C ASP A 287 -15.87 7.90 -1.43
N CYS A 288 -14.82 8.64 -1.76
CA CYS A 288 -13.55 8.09 -2.23
C CYS A 288 -12.32 8.90 -1.77
N LEU A 289 -11.17 8.24 -1.89
CA LEU A 289 -9.86 8.88 -2.02
C LEU A 289 -9.58 9.13 -3.50
N ALA A 290 -9.52 10.40 -3.90
CA ALA A 290 -9.16 10.83 -5.25
C ALA A 290 -7.66 11.10 -5.36
N THR A 291 -6.97 10.48 -6.31
CA THR A 291 -5.54 10.67 -6.56
C THR A 291 -5.24 10.88 -8.04
N ALA A 292 -4.11 11.53 -8.33
CA ALA A 292 -3.59 11.61 -9.69
C ALA A 292 -2.97 10.27 -10.12
N THR A 293 -2.23 9.64 -9.21
CA THR A 293 -1.51 8.39 -9.46
C THR A 293 -1.47 7.52 -8.19
N THR A 294 -0.84 6.34 -8.28
CA THR A 294 -0.58 5.44 -7.15
C THR A 294 0.89 4.98 -7.20
N HIS A 295 1.32 4.20 -6.22
CA HIS A 295 2.69 3.66 -6.19
C HIS A 295 2.96 2.63 -7.31
N ASP A 296 1.92 2.04 -7.90
CA ASP A 296 1.98 1.08 -9.00
C ASP A 296 1.90 1.72 -10.40
N LEU A 297 1.64 3.03 -10.43
CA LEU A 297 1.47 3.79 -11.66
C LEU A 297 2.67 4.72 -11.88
N PRO A 298 2.86 5.18 -13.12
CA PRO A 298 3.83 6.24 -13.40
C PRO A 298 3.60 7.45 -12.49
N SER A 299 4.68 8.15 -12.14
CA SER A 299 4.55 9.50 -11.58
C SER A 299 3.72 10.38 -12.51
N THR A 300 3.06 11.40 -11.97
CA THR A 300 2.25 12.33 -12.77
C THR A 300 3.12 12.98 -13.85
N ALA A 301 4.35 13.37 -13.49
CA ALA A 301 5.35 13.88 -14.44
C ALA A 301 5.67 12.88 -15.57
N ALA A 302 5.99 11.61 -15.26
CA ALA A 302 6.29 10.62 -16.28
C ALA A 302 5.09 10.25 -17.16
N ARG A 303 3.87 10.40 -16.65
CA ARG A 303 2.63 10.26 -17.44
C ARG A 303 2.53 11.41 -18.45
N LEU A 304 2.68 12.65 -18.01
CA LEU A 304 2.59 13.86 -18.84
C LEU A 304 3.69 13.93 -19.92
N THR A 305 4.90 13.46 -19.61
CA THR A 305 6.02 13.47 -20.57
C THR A 305 6.07 12.24 -21.48
N GLY A 306 5.31 11.19 -21.17
CA GLY A 306 5.36 9.91 -21.89
C GLY A 306 6.56 9.01 -21.53
N GLU A 307 7.44 9.43 -20.61
CA GLU A 307 8.64 8.67 -20.19
C GLU A 307 8.32 7.26 -19.68
N HIS A 308 7.12 7.04 -19.15
CA HIS A 308 6.65 5.74 -18.71
C HIS A 308 6.52 4.72 -19.85
N VAL A 309 6.16 5.15 -21.07
CA VAL A 309 6.09 4.29 -22.25
C VAL A 309 7.49 3.84 -22.64
N GLU A 310 8.45 4.79 -22.66
CA GLU A 310 9.86 4.50 -22.92
C GLU A 310 10.45 3.52 -21.93
N LEU A 311 10.14 3.70 -20.63
CA LEU A 311 10.60 2.79 -19.59
C LEU A 311 10.08 1.38 -19.81
N ARG A 312 8.77 1.22 -20.06
CA ARG A 312 8.16 -0.09 -20.34
C ARG A 312 8.74 -0.71 -21.61
N HIS A 313 9.02 0.07 -22.64
CA HIS A 313 9.65 -0.40 -23.87
C HIS A 313 11.06 -0.94 -23.63
N ARG A 314 11.91 -0.16 -22.94
CA ARG A 314 13.29 -0.58 -22.61
C ARG A 314 13.35 -1.88 -21.81
N LEU A 315 12.31 -2.16 -21.02
CA LEU A 315 12.19 -3.38 -20.23
C LEU A 315 11.46 -4.52 -20.95
N GLY A 316 11.06 -4.33 -22.22
CA GLY A 316 10.38 -5.36 -23.01
C GLY A 316 8.96 -5.68 -22.53
N LEU A 317 8.29 -4.73 -21.88
CA LEU A 317 6.96 -4.92 -21.26
C LEU A 317 5.79 -4.49 -22.17
N LEU A 318 6.07 -3.97 -23.36
CA LEU A 318 5.03 -3.58 -24.32
C LEU A 318 4.59 -4.80 -25.14
N THR A 319 3.27 -4.94 -25.30
CA THR A 319 2.65 -5.97 -26.15
C THR A 319 2.33 -5.45 -27.56
N ARG A 320 2.37 -4.13 -27.76
CA ARG A 320 2.15 -3.44 -29.03
C ARG A 320 3.38 -2.63 -29.46
N PRO A 321 3.46 -2.21 -30.74
CA PRO A 321 4.54 -1.38 -31.23
C PRO A 321 4.69 -0.07 -30.42
N LEU A 322 5.94 0.35 -30.20
CA LEU A 322 6.27 1.55 -29.42
C LEU A 322 5.55 2.81 -29.95
N GLU A 323 5.50 2.99 -31.26
CA GLU A 323 4.88 4.17 -31.87
C GLU A 323 3.36 4.23 -31.61
N GLU A 324 2.68 3.09 -31.56
CA GLU A 324 1.25 3.02 -31.24
C GLU A 324 1.02 3.39 -29.77
N GLU A 325 1.82 2.84 -28.86
CA GLU A 325 1.74 3.14 -27.42
C GLU A 325 2.08 4.62 -27.13
N ARG A 326 3.08 5.18 -27.84
CA ARG A 326 3.42 6.62 -27.76
C ARG A 326 2.26 7.49 -28.22
N ALA A 327 1.67 7.18 -29.37
CA ALA A 327 0.58 7.96 -29.95
C ALA A 327 -0.66 7.94 -29.03
N GLU A 328 -1.01 6.78 -28.50
CA GLU A 328 -2.13 6.62 -27.57
C GLU A 328 -1.89 7.38 -26.25
N ALA A 329 -0.70 7.23 -25.64
CA ALA A 329 -0.36 7.96 -24.42
C ALA A 329 -0.37 9.48 -24.63
N ALA A 330 0.11 9.96 -25.79
CA ALA A 330 0.08 11.37 -26.12
C ALA A 330 -1.35 11.90 -26.36
N GLU A 331 -2.24 11.11 -26.98
CA GLU A 331 -3.66 11.49 -27.12
C GLU A 331 -4.39 11.51 -25.77
N ASP A 332 -4.11 10.53 -24.90
CA ASP A 332 -4.67 10.47 -23.55
C ASP A 332 -4.31 11.74 -22.75
N VAL A 333 -3.03 12.12 -22.76
CA VAL A 333 -2.55 13.36 -22.12
C VAL A 333 -3.20 14.60 -22.76
N ARG A 334 -3.23 14.70 -24.10
CA ARG A 334 -3.86 15.84 -24.79
C ARG A 334 -5.34 15.97 -24.44
N THR A 335 -6.05 14.86 -24.29
CA THR A 335 -7.47 14.85 -23.91
C THR A 335 -7.65 15.39 -22.50
N TRP A 336 -6.85 14.94 -21.54
CA TRP A 336 -6.89 15.46 -20.16
C TRP A 336 -6.49 16.94 -20.08
N LEU A 337 -5.43 17.36 -20.76
CA LEU A 337 -5.00 18.76 -20.79
C LEU A 337 -6.09 19.68 -21.39
N ARG A 338 -6.82 19.21 -22.41
CA ARG A 338 -7.99 19.93 -22.94
C ARG A 338 -9.07 20.11 -21.87
N VAL A 339 -9.43 19.04 -21.15
CA VAL A 339 -10.40 19.11 -20.03
C VAL A 339 -9.95 20.09 -18.95
N LEU A 340 -8.67 20.06 -18.56
CA LEU A 340 -8.12 21.01 -17.58
C LEU A 340 -8.17 22.46 -18.11
N GLY A 341 -7.89 22.66 -19.39
CA GLY A 341 -7.97 23.96 -20.07
C GLY A 341 -9.41 24.50 -20.14
N ASP A 342 -10.35 23.67 -20.59
CA ASP A 342 -11.78 24.02 -20.71
C ASP A 342 -12.40 24.37 -19.35
N LEU A 343 -11.91 23.75 -18.27
CA LEU A 343 -12.29 24.06 -16.89
C LEU A 343 -11.57 25.29 -16.31
N GLY A 344 -10.65 25.91 -17.06
CA GLY A 344 -9.85 27.05 -16.64
C GLY A 344 -8.87 26.73 -15.50
N LEU A 345 -8.39 25.49 -15.44
CA LEU A 345 -7.51 25.00 -14.36
C LEU A 345 -6.03 25.14 -14.65
N LEU A 346 -5.67 25.19 -15.94
CA LEU A 346 -4.32 25.55 -16.40
C LEU A 346 -4.19 27.06 -16.32
N ARG A 347 -3.28 27.55 -15.46
CA ARG A 347 -2.92 28.96 -15.42
C ARG A 347 -1.76 29.18 -16.39
N ASP A 348 -1.70 30.36 -17.00
CA ASP A 348 -0.55 30.73 -17.83
C ASP A 348 0.72 30.64 -16.97
N PRO A 349 1.71 29.78 -17.31
CA PRO A 349 2.91 29.61 -16.50
C PRO A 349 3.72 30.90 -16.35
N ASP A 350 3.49 31.94 -17.16
CA ASP A 350 4.28 33.18 -17.12
C ASP A 350 3.47 34.42 -17.60
N GLY A 351 3.29 35.42 -16.72
CA GLY A 351 3.52 36.80 -17.16
C GLY A 351 4.94 36.90 -17.78
N PRO A 352 5.24 37.89 -18.65
CA PRO A 352 6.11 37.82 -19.83
C PRO A 352 7.61 37.44 -19.68
N SER A 353 7.99 36.41 -18.91
CA SER A 353 9.37 35.96 -18.77
C SER A 353 9.50 34.52 -18.26
N GLY A 354 9.50 33.50 -19.14
CA GLY A 354 10.07 32.19 -18.77
C GLY A 354 9.70 30.88 -19.48
N GLN A 355 9.56 30.82 -20.81
CA GLN A 355 9.32 29.56 -21.55
C GLN A 355 10.30 28.42 -21.15
N GLY A 356 9.78 27.33 -20.55
CA GLY A 356 10.56 26.13 -20.23
C GLY A 356 9.69 24.93 -19.87
N ARG A 357 10.00 23.75 -20.45
CA ARG A 357 9.20 22.51 -20.30
C ARG A 357 8.99 22.05 -18.84
N SER A 358 9.94 22.34 -17.94
CA SER A 358 9.80 22.01 -16.51
C SER A 358 8.76 22.88 -15.80
N ARG A 359 8.61 24.17 -16.17
CA ARG A 359 7.59 25.05 -15.58
C ARG A 359 6.19 24.67 -16.04
N GLU A 360 6.09 24.26 -17.30
CA GLU A 360 4.86 23.74 -17.89
C GLU A 360 4.41 22.46 -17.18
N GLU A 361 5.29 21.47 -17.01
CA GLU A 361 4.98 20.23 -16.27
C GLU A 361 4.50 20.52 -14.83
N GLU A 362 5.15 21.44 -14.13
CA GLU A 362 4.73 21.82 -12.77
C GLU A 362 3.33 22.44 -12.73
N GLU A 363 2.98 23.24 -13.74
CA GLU A 363 1.64 23.83 -13.83
C GLU A 363 0.58 22.81 -14.23
N GLU A 364 0.89 21.89 -15.15
CA GLU A 364 0.03 20.76 -15.51
C GLU A 364 -0.27 19.89 -14.27
N ILE A 365 0.74 19.58 -13.45
CA ILE A 365 0.56 18.84 -12.17
C ILE A 365 -0.29 19.63 -11.18
N ARG A 366 -0.07 20.95 -11.05
CA ARG A 366 -0.93 21.80 -10.20
C ARG A 366 -2.37 21.82 -10.70
N ALA A 367 -2.59 21.87 -12.01
CA ALA A 367 -3.92 21.84 -12.60
C ALA A 367 -4.63 20.50 -12.35
N VAL A 368 -3.89 19.38 -12.41
CA VAL A 368 -4.39 18.06 -11.98
C VAL A 368 -4.88 18.11 -10.54
N HIS A 369 -4.10 18.66 -9.60
CA HIS A 369 -4.58 18.75 -8.21
C HIS A 369 -5.73 19.74 -8.01
N ARG A 370 -5.79 20.85 -8.76
CA ARG A 370 -6.98 21.72 -8.78
C ARG A 370 -8.21 20.99 -9.28
N PHE A 371 -8.06 20.10 -10.26
CA PHE A 371 -9.15 19.26 -10.75
C PHE A 371 -9.64 18.32 -9.64
N LEU A 372 -8.73 17.61 -8.96
CA LEU A 372 -9.11 16.71 -7.86
C LEU A 372 -9.87 17.45 -6.74
N LEU A 373 -9.46 18.68 -6.42
CA LEU A 373 -10.15 19.53 -5.43
C LEU A 373 -11.53 20.04 -5.90
N ARG A 374 -11.86 19.95 -7.20
CA ARG A 374 -13.21 20.25 -7.72
C ARG A 374 -14.13 19.04 -7.71
N THR A 375 -13.61 17.84 -7.45
CA THR A 375 -14.43 16.63 -7.31
C THR A 375 -15.15 16.65 -5.95
N PRO A 376 -16.26 15.92 -5.78
CA PRO A 376 -16.91 15.76 -4.47
C PRO A 376 -16.17 14.79 -3.54
N ALA A 377 -14.95 14.35 -3.89
CA ALA A 377 -14.20 13.36 -3.13
C ALA A 377 -13.96 13.79 -1.69
N ARG A 378 -14.22 12.90 -0.73
CA ARG A 378 -13.98 13.14 0.70
C ARG A 378 -12.50 13.27 1.06
N MET A 379 -11.62 12.67 0.26
CA MET A 379 -10.17 12.73 0.46
C MET A 379 -9.47 12.96 -0.88
N VAL A 380 -8.43 13.79 -0.87
CA VAL A 380 -7.54 13.99 -2.02
C VAL A 380 -6.12 13.59 -1.60
N GLY A 381 -5.49 12.71 -2.38
CA GLY A 381 -4.12 12.28 -2.16
C GLY A 381 -3.13 13.09 -3.00
N LEU A 382 -2.04 13.54 -2.36
CA LEU A 382 -0.87 14.11 -3.01
C LEU A 382 0.20 13.04 -3.16
N TRP A 383 0.74 12.88 -4.37
CA TRP A 383 1.89 12.01 -4.62
C TRP A 383 3.17 12.80 -4.32
N LEU A 384 3.86 12.46 -3.22
CA LEU A 384 5.01 13.23 -2.74
C LEU A 384 6.15 13.41 -3.77
N PRO A 385 6.47 12.42 -4.62
CA PRO A 385 7.36 12.61 -5.78
C PRO A 385 7.03 13.80 -6.69
N ASP A 386 5.75 14.13 -6.89
CA ASP A 386 5.33 15.27 -7.70
C ASP A 386 5.79 16.61 -7.09
N ALA A 387 6.10 16.63 -5.79
CA ALA A 387 6.57 17.81 -5.07
C ALA A 387 8.07 18.13 -5.26
N VAL A 388 8.81 17.21 -5.87
CA VAL A 388 10.26 17.34 -6.14
C VAL A 388 10.64 17.00 -7.58
N GLY A 389 9.65 16.62 -8.40
CA GLY A 389 9.87 16.29 -9.81
C GLY A 389 10.47 14.91 -10.03
N ASP A 390 10.35 14.01 -9.06
CA ASP A 390 10.82 12.63 -9.26
C ASP A 390 9.94 11.92 -10.28
N ARG A 391 10.52 11.62 -11.44
CA ARG A 391 9.78 10.97 -12.52
C ARG A 391 9.72 9.46 -12.39
N ARG A 392 10.52 8.87 -11.50
CA ARG A 392 10.70 7.41 -11.44
C ARG A 392 9.51 6.77 -10.69
N PRO A 393 8.83 5.76 -11.26
CA PRO A 393 7.79 5.03 -10.54
C PRO A 393 8.41 4.21 -9.39
N GLN A 394 7.72 4.11 -8.25
CA GLN A 394 8.23 3.34 -7.11
C GLN A 394 8.16 1.83 -7.36
N ASN A 395 7.11 1.40 -8.04
CA ASN A 395 6.88 0.03 -8.45
C ASN A 395 6.46 -0.01 -9.93
N LEU A 396 6.87 -1.06 -10.64
CA LEU A 396 6.46 -1.35 -11.99
C LEU A 396 5.85 -2.76 -12.02
N PRO A 397 4.51 -2.87 -11.97
CA PRO A 397 3.82 -4.15 -11.94
C PRO A 397 4.25 -5.08 -13.08
N GLY A 398 4.36 -6.37 -12.78
CA GLY A 398 4.84 -7.38 -13.73
C GLY A 398 6.36 -7.47 -13.88
N THR A 399 7.13 -6.78 -13.02
CA THR A 399 8.58 -6.93 -12.92
C THR A 399 9.01 -7.47 -11.56
N TRP A 400 10.13 -8.20 -11.54
CA TRP A 400 10.82 -8.66 -10.34
C TRP A 400 12.21 -8.00 -10.28
N ASP A 401 13.15 -8.48 -11.08
CA ASP A 401 14.56 -8.05 -11.07
C ASP A 401 14.88 -7.05 -12.19
N GLN A 402 13.94 -6.86 -13.13
CA GLN A 402 14.10 -5.95 -14.27
C GLN A 402 14.04 -4.47 -13.88
N TYR A 403 13.41 -4.14 -12.74
CA TYR A 403 13.30 -2.79 -12.21
C TYR A 403 13.57 -2.78 -10.70
N PRO A 404 14.22 -1.75 -10.12
CA PRO A 404 14.51 -1.69 -8.69
C PRO A 404 13.26 -1.32 -7.86
N ASN A 405 12.20 -2.11 -7.98
CA ASN A 405 10.92 -1.93 -7.27
C ASN A 405 11.16 -1.75 -5.77
N TRP A 406 10.47 -0.77 -5.19
CA TRP A 406 10.55 -0.44 -3.77
C TRP A 406 11.91 0.06 -3.28
N ARG A 407 12.94 0.14 -4.12
CA ARG A 407 14.31 0.51 -3.73
C ARG A 407 14.68 1.93 -4.13
N LEU A 408 13.76 2.69 -4.69
CA LEU A 408 14.02 4.09 -5.02
C LEU A 408 13.73 4.98 -3.81
N PRO A 409 14.69 5.81 -3.37
CA PRO A 409 14.39 6.92 -2.47
C PRO A 409 13.69 8.03 -3.25
N ILE A 410 12.91 8.88 -2.58
CA ILE A 410 12.40 10.12 -3.18
C ILE A 410 13.61 10.95 -3.63
N ALA A 411 13.58 11.41 -4.89
CA ALA A 411 14.65 12.20 -5.48
C ALA A 411 14.13 13.45 -6.19
N ASP A 412 15.03 14.32 -6.61
CA ASP A 412 14.71 15.39 -7.54
C ASP A 412 14.58 14.89 -9.00
N ALA A 413 14.32 15.81 -9.92
CA ALA A 413 14.22 15.53 -11.35
C ALA A 413 15.49 14.91 -11.96
N GLU A 414 16.66 15.11 -11.34
CA GLU A 414 17.93 14.50 -11.76
C GLU A 414 18.19 13.14 -11.08
N GLY A 415 17.27 12.67 -10.24
CA GLY A 415 17.38 11.39 -9.52
C GLY A 415 18.37 11.43 -8.35
N ARG A 416 18.65 12.61 -7.79
CA ARG A 416 19.42 12.77 -6.54
C ARG A 416 18.47 12.69 -5.33
N PRO A 417 18.75 11.80 -4.35
CA PRO A 417 17.89 11.67 -3.17
C PRO A 417 17.69 12.99 -2.45
N VAL A 418 16.45 13.25 -2.02
CA VAL A 418 16.05 14.47 -1.31
C VAL A 418 15.79 14.13 0.17
N THR A 419 16.39 14.89 1.08
CA THR A 419 16.16 14.75 2.53
C THR A 419 14.78 15.26 2.92
N LEU A 420 14.31 14.94 4.13
CA LEU A 420 13.02 15.47 4.61
C LEU A 420 13.06 17.00 4.74
N GLU A 421 14.19 17.54 5.18
CA GLU A 421 14.43 18.97 5.34
C GLU A 421 14.39 19.69 3.99
N ASP A 422 15.06 19.14 2.97
CA ASP A 422 15.08 19.69 1.62
C ASP A 422 13.69 19.58 0.96
N LEU A 423 13.00 18.46 1.18
CA LEU A 423 11.63 18.26 0.71
C LEU A 423 10.69 19.30 1.33
N ALA A 424 10.74 19.50 2.65
CA ALA A 424 9.96 20.52 3.34
C ALA A 424 10.32 21.96 2.88
N ALA A 425 11.56 22.19 2.48
CA ALA A 425 12.03 23.44 1.92
C ALA A 425 11.79 23.61 0.41
N SER A 426 11.23 22.61 -0.28
CA SER A 426 10.99 22.63 -1.73
C SER A 426 10.01 23.75 -2.14
N PRO A 427 10.39 24.66 -3.06
CA PRO A 427 9.46 25.62 -3.67
C PRO A 427 8.30 24.92 -4.39
N ARG A 428 8.56 23.79 -5.04
CA ARG A 428 7.55 22.99 -5.76
C ARG A 428 6.55 22.36 -4.79
N LEU A 429 6.99 21.86 -3.64
CA LEU A 429 6.08 21.41 -2.56
C LEU A 429 5.22 22.55 -2.04
N ARG A 430 5.81 23.73 -1.77
CA ARG A 430 5.05 24.91 -1.32
C ARG A 430 3.97 25.29 -2.33
N ALA A 431 4.31 25.39 -3.61
CA ALA A 431 3.37 25.72 -4.67
C ALA A 431 2.19 24.73 -4.78
N LEU A 432 2.47 23.42 -4.64
CA LEU A 432 1.42 22.38 -4.62
C LEU A 432 0.56 22.46 -3.34
N THR A 433 1.19 22.71 -2.20
CA THR A 433 0.47 22.84 -0.92
C THR A 433 -0.44 24.08 -0.92
N ASP A 434 -0.03 25.17 -1.56
CA ASP A 434 -0.85 26.37 -1.71
C ASP A 434 -2.08 26.13 -2.59
N VAL A 435 -1.99 25.26 -3.60
CA VAL A 435 -3.15 24.77 -4.37
C VAL A 435 -4.12 24.02 -3.45
N LEU A 436 -3.63 23.10 -2.62
CA LEU A 436 -4.46 22.34 -1.68
C LEU A 436 -5.13 23.24 -0.64
N ARG A 437 -4.38 24.19 -0.06
CA ARG A 437 -4.92 25.16 0.91
C ARG A 437 -6.00 26.06 0.31
N ALA A 438 -5.87 26.46 -0.95
CA ALA A 438 -6.87 27.29 -1.61
C ALA A 438 -8.17 26.52 -1.91
N GLY A 439 -8.11 25.19 -2.11
CA GLY A 439 -9.28 24.35 -2.36
C GLY A 439 -10.01 23.91 -1.10
N VAL A 440 -9.30 23.75 0.03
CA VAL A 440 -9.91 23.47 1.33
C VAL A 440 -10.39 24.80 1.93
N THR A 441 -11.58 25.25 1.50
CA THR A 441 -12.27 26.30 2.26
C THR A 441 -12.69 25.69 3.60
N PRO A 442 -12.36 26.30 4.76
CA PRO A 442 -12.97 25.89 6.01
C PRO A 442 -14.47 26.11 5.85
N GLU A 443 -15.28 25.04 5.95
CA GLU A 443 -16.71 25.23 6.18
C GLU A 443 -16.87 26.12 7.42
N ALA A 444 -17.59 27.23 7.25
CA ALA A 444 -17.89 28.20 8.30
C ALA A 444 -18.95 27.67 9.28
#